data_AF-A0A520FAU8-F1
#
_entry.id   AF-A0A520FAU8-F1
#
_cell.length_a   1.000
_cell.length_b   1.000
_cell.length_c   1.000
_cell.angle_alpha   90.00
_cell.angle_beta   90.00
_cell.angle_gamma   90.00
#
_symmetry.space_group_name_H-M   'P 1'
#
loop_
_entity.id
_entity.type
_entity.pdbx_description
1 polymer ?
#
loop_
_entity_poly.entity_id
_entity_poly.type
_entity_poly.pdbx_seq_one_letter_code
_entity_poly.pdbx_strand_id
1 'polypeptide(L)'
;TAVERVKIMKALWDSIGSEFGGRHELYERNYSGNHENVKAELLFAAENRGDVASMKGFAEQCLSEYDLDGWTVPDLIGNDDVSYFGNK
;
A
#
# COMPACT_ATOMS: atom_id res chain seq x y z
N THR A 1 -34.04 -4.84 -30.88
CA THR A 1 -34.99 -3.76 -31.22
C THR A 1 -34.72 -2.51 -30.38
N ALA A 2 -35.37 -1.37 -30.65
CA ALA A 2 -35.22 -0.17 -29.80
C ALA A 2 -35.70 -0.40 -28.35
N VAL A 3 -36.74 -1.24 -28.17
CA VAL A 3 -37.30 -1.58 -26.85
C VAL A 3 -36.26 -2.28 -25.97
N GLU A 4 -35.56 -3.28 -26.50
CA GLU A 4 -34.51 -4.00 -25.77
C GLU A 4 -33.35 -3.07 -25.40
N ARG A 5 -32.91 -2.21 -26.35
CA ARG A 5 -31.86 -1.23 -26.10
C ARG A 5 -32.21 -0.32 -24.93
N VAL A 6 -33.41 0.27 -24.93
CA VAL A 6 -33.83 1.20 -23.87
C VAL A 6 -34.02 0.48 -22.54
N LYS A 7 -34.52 -0.77 -22.54
CA LYS A 7 -34.66 -1.58 -21.33
C LYS A 7 -33.31 -1.82 -20.65
N ILE A 8 -32.29 -2.21 -21.43
CA ILE A 8 -30.93 -2.43 -20.91
C ILE A 8 -30.34 -1.12 -20.36
N MET A 9 -30.44 -0.03 -21.12
CA MET A 9 -29.86 1.25 -20.68
C MET A 9 -30.53 1.82 -19.43
N LYS A 10 -31.85 1.66 -19.29
CA LYS A 10 -32.55 2.09 -18.07
C LYS A 10 -32.19 1.24 -16.86
N ALA A 11 -32.03 -0.07 -17.03
CA ALA A 11 -31.57 -0.93 -15.95
C ALA A 11 -30.15 -0.55 -15.49
N LEU A 12 -29.24 -0.30 -16.45
CA LEU A 12 -27.89 0.17 -16.14
C LEU A 12 -27.93 1.53 -15.42
N TRP A 13 -28.71 2.49 -15.92
CA TRP A 13 -28.84 3.80 -15.27
C TRP A 13 -29.38 3.69 -13.84
N ASP A 14 -30.38 2.85 -13.59
CA ASP A 14 -30.92 2.69 -12.25
C ASP A 14 -29.94 2.02 -11.27
N SER A 15 -29.02 1.19 -11.78
CA SER A 15 -27.96 0.59 -10.95
C SER A 15 -26.85 1.54 -10.52
N ILE A 16 -26.66 2.70 -11.17
CA ILE A 16 -25.51 3.59 -10.91
C ILE A 16 -25.83 5.10 -10.85
N GLY A 17 -26.85 5.57 -11.57
CA GLY A 17 -27.07 7.00 -11.85
C GLY A 17 -28.40 7.57 -11.36
N SER A 18 -29.37 6.72 -11.01
CA SER A 18 -30.55 7.17 -10.27
C SER A 18 -30.21 7.49 -8.81
N GLU A 19 -31.13 8.09 -8.06
CA GLU A 19 -30.96 8.28 -6.62
C GLU A 19 -30.75 6.94 -5.88
N PHE A 20 -31.39 5.88 -6.34
CA PHE A 20 -31.18 4.53 -5.83
C PHE A 20 -29.73 4.03 -6.06
N GLY A 21 -29.21 4.23 -7.28
CA GLY A 21 -27.82 3.93 -7.63
C GLY A 21 -26.83 4.78 -6.84
N GLY A 22 -27.06 6.09 -6.73
CA GLY A 22 -26.20 7.02 -5.97
C GLY A 22 -26.17 6.72 -4.47
N ARG A 23 -27.30 6.32 -3.88
CA ARG A 23 -27.33 5.83 -2.49
C ARG A 23 -26.51 4.55 -2.34
N HIS A 24 -26.58 3.64 -3.31
CA HIS A 24 -25.75 2.43 -3.28
C HIS A 24 -24.26 2.76 -3.42
N GLU A 25 -23.89 3.72 -4.27
CA GLU A 25 -22.50 4.20 -4.32
C GLU A 25 -22.04 4.74 -2.96
N LEU A 26 -22.85 5.60 -2.33
CA LEU A 26 -22.52 6.16 -1.01
C LEU A 26 -22.39 5.08 0.06
N TYR A 27 -23.27 4.06 -0.01
CA TYR A 27 -23.23 2.88 0.85
C TYR A 27 -21.93 2.10 0.66
N GLU A 28 -21.61 1.66 -0.57
CA GLU A 28 -20.39 0.86 -0.82
C GLU A 28 -19.10 1.62 -0.48
N ARG A 29 -19.11 2.96 -0.58
CA ARG A 29 -17.95 3.78 -0.19
C ARG A 29 -17.69 3.83 1.32
N ASN A 30 -18.73 3.74 2.15
CA ASN A 30 -18.62 4.10 3.57
C ASN A 30 -19.24 3.09 4.55
N TYR A 31 -19.84 2.00 4.05
CA TYR A 31 -20.58 1.06 4.90
C TYR A 31 -19.70 0.44 5.99
N SER A 32 -18.47 0.04 5.65
CA SER A 32 -17.52 -0.54 6.59
C SER A 32 -16.73 0.48 7.41
N GLY A 33 -17.00 1.78 7.23
CA GLY A 33 -16.28 2.86 7.91
C GLY A 33 -15.88 3.98 6.96
N ASN A 34 -15.40 5.08 7.53
CA ASN A 34 -14.84 6.17 6.73
C ASN A 34 -13.50 5.76 6.08
N HIS A 35 -13.13 6.47 5.02
CA HIS A 35 -11.95 6.17 4.18
C HIS A 35 -10.59 6.26 4.90
N GLU A 36 -10.52 6.83 6.10
CA GLU A 36 -9.33 6.88 6.94
C GLU A 36 -9.32 5.71 7.93
N ASN A 37 -10.42 5.51 8.66
CA ASN A 37 -10.53 4.47 9.68
C ASN A 37 -10.31 3.08 9.10
N VAL A 38 -10.86 2.76 7.93
CA VAL A 38 -10.67 1.44 7.30
C VAL A 38 -9.19 1.16 7.00
N LYS A 39 -8.37 2.20 6.76
CA LYS A 39 -6.92 2.07 6.55
C LYS A 39 -6.17 2.01 7.88
N ALA A 40 -6.58 2.81 8.86
CA ALA A 40 -5.98 2.79 10.19
C ALA A 40 -6.20 1.43 10.87
N GLU A 41 -7.41 0.87 10.81
CA GLU A 41 -7.72 -0.46 11.35
C GLU A 41 -6.91 -1.56 10.66
N LEU A 42 -6.71 -1.48 9.34
CA LEU A 42 -5.84 -2.40 8.62
C LEU A 42 -4.40 -2.34 9.14
N LEU A 43 -3.86 -1.13 9.35
CA LEU A 43 -2.53 -0.93 9.91
C LEU A 43 -2.44 -1.46 11.34
N PHE A 44 -3.37 -1.10 12.23
CA PHE A 44 -3.39 -1.58 13.60
C PHE A 44 -3.51 -3.10 13.69
N ALA A 45 -4.31 -3.71 12.81
CA ALA A 45 -4.38 -5.17 12.73
C ALA A 45 -3.03 -5.78 12.29
N ALA A 46 -2.33 -5.17 11.34
CA ALA A 46 -1.00 -5.61 10.91
C ALA A 46 0.07 -5.40 12.00
N GLU A 47 0.00 -4.31 12.77
CA GLU A 47 0.85 -4.06 13.94
C GLU A 47 0.61 -5.12 15.02
N ASN A 48 -0.66 -5.37 15.37
CA ASN A 48 -1.04 -6.35 16.38
C ASN A 48 -0.69 -7.79 16.00
N ARG A 49 -0.65 -8.13 14.69
CA ARG A 49 -0.18 -9.43 14.20
C ARG A 49 1.34 -9.54 14.14
N GLY A 50 2.07 -8.44 14.27
CA GLY A 50 3.52 -8.40 14.12
C GLY A 50 4.01 -8.30 12.67
N ASP A 51 3.12 -8.17 11.68
CA ASP A 51 3.47 -8.03 10.25
C ASP A 51 4.34 -6.79 10.05
N VAL A 52 3.96 -5.67 10.68
CA VAL A 52 4.72 -4.41 10.62
C VAL A 52 6.09 -4.55 11.26
N ALA A 53 6.19 -5.26 12.39
CA ALA A 53 7.47 -5.50 13.06
C ALA A 53 8.39 -6.37 12.19
N SER A 54 7.86 -7.39 11.52
CA SER A 54 8.62 -8.23 10.58
C SER A 54 9.16 -7.42 9.38
N MET A 55 8.31 -6.57 8.79
CA MET A 55 8.73 -5.70 7.67
C MET A 55 9.80 -4.69 8.11
N LYS A 56 9.66 -4.08 9.30
CA LYS A 56 10.68 -3.19 9.87
C LYS A 56 11.97 -3.95 10.15
N GLY A 57 11.89 -5.12 10.77
CA GLY A 57 13.05 -5.97 11.05
C GLY A 57 13.81 -6.37 9.79
N PHE A 58 13.13 -6.62 8.68
CA PHE A 58 13.79 -6.88 7.40
C PHE A 58 14.56 -5.65 6.87
N ALA A 59 13.99 -4.45 7.00
CA ALA A 59 14.71 -3.22 6.68
C ALA A 59 15.88 -2.97 7.64
N GLU A 60 15.68 -3.19 8.94
CA GLU A 60 16.72 -3.09 9.97
C GLU A 60 17.88 -4.05 9.71
N GLN A 61 17.61 -5.27 9.25
CA GLN A 61 18.65 -6.22 8.85
C GLN A 61 19.53 -5.61 7.76
N CYS A 62 18.96 -5.08 6.68
CA CYS A 62 19.72 -4.42 5.61
C CYS A 62 20.50 -3.20 6.13
N LEU A 63 19.88 -2.36 6.97
CA LEU A 63 20.55 -1.19 7.56
C LEU A 63 21.66 -1.57 8.54
N SER A 64 21.64 -2.78 9.11
CA SER A 64 22.66 -3.26 10.05
C SER A 64 23.94 -3.74 9.38
N GLU A 65 23.91 -3.98 8.06
CA GLU A 65 25.06 -4.51 7.30
C GLU A 65 26.07 -3.42 6.90
N TYR A 66 25.80 -2.14 7.21
CA TYR A 66 26.73 -1.04 6.97
C TYR A 66 26.59 0.08 8.01
N ASP A 67 27.63 0.89 8.12
CA ASP A 67 27.64 2.15 8.86
C ASP A 67 28.33 3.26 8.04
N LEU A 68 28.78 4.33 8.70
CA LEU A 68 29.44 5.45 8.03
C LEU A 68 30.86 5.10 7.57
N ASP A 69 31.46 4.04 8.10
CA ASP A 69 32.83 3.62 7.83
C ASP A 69 32.89 2.49 6.78
N GLY A 70 31.77 1.84 6.47
CA GLY A 70 31.66 0.87 5.37
C GLY A 70 30.73 -0.30 5.65
N TRP A 71 30.96 -1.42 4.98
CA TRP A 71 30.26 -2.68 5.26
C TRP A 71 30.71 -3.27 6.60
N THR A 72 29.77 -3.74 7.42
CA THR A 72 30.03 -4.38 8.72
C THR A 72 30.04 -5.91 8.65
N VAL A 73 29.59 -6.47 7.52
CA VAL A 73 29.53 -7.90 7.24
C VAL A 73 30.76 -8.40 6.46
N PRO A 74 31.24 -9.64 6.70
CA PRO A 74 32.52 -10.11 6.17
C PRO A 74 32.48 -10.58 4.71
N ASP A 75 31.29 -10.73 4.12
CA ASP A 75 31.09 -11.26 2.77
C ASP A 75 31.02 -10.17 1.68
N LEU A 76 31.05 -8.89 2.07
CA LEU A 76 31.06 -7.75 1.15
C LEU A 76 32.43 -7.07 1.11
N ILE A 77 32.81 -6.59 -0.08
CA ILE A 77 34.09 -5.91 -0.32
C ILE A 77 33.86 -4.40 -0.17
N GLY A 78 34.63 -3.76 0.71
CA GLY A 78 34.67 -2.31 0.87
C GLY A 78 35.20 -1.58 -0.37
N ASN A 79 35.16 -0.24 -0.36
CA ASN A 79 35.54 0.57 -1.52
C ASN A 79 36.92 1.26 -1.39
N ASP A 80 37.74 0.87 -0.41
CA ASP A 80 39.03 1.52 -0.12
C ASP A 80 40.01 1.51 -1.30
N ASP A 81 39.95 0.48 -2.15
CA ASP A 81 40.82 0.27 -3.30
C ASP A 81 40.43 1.10 -4.53
N VAL A 82 39.19 1.58 -4.59
CA VAL A 82 38.63 2.32 -5.73
C VAL A 82 38.18 3.74 -5.39
N SER A 83 38.03 4.07 -4.10
CA SER A 83 37.55 5.38 -3.67
C SER A 83 38.58 6.48 -3.95
N TYR A 84 38.19 7.45 -4.79
CA TYR A 84 39.00 8.64 -5.05
C TYR A 84 39.15 9.55 -3.82
N PHE A 85 38.22 9.47 -2.86
CA PHE A 85 38.15 10.37 -1.71
C PHE A 85 38.97 9.89 -0.49
N GLY A 86 39.37 8.60 -0.43
CA GLY A 86 40.06 8.02 0.73
C GLY A 86 41.59 8.19 0.76
N ASN A 87 42.21 8.63 -0.35
CA ASN A 87 43.67 8.72 -0.52
C ASN A 87 44.22 10.17 -0.49
N LYS A 88 43.65 11.05 0.35
CA LYS A 88 44.20 12.40 0.60
C LYS A 88 44.52 12.63 2.06
#